data_AF-A0A7C1DHP8-F1
#
_entry.id   AF-A0A7C1DHP8-F1
#
_cell.length_a   1.000
_cell.length_b   1.000
_cell.length_c   1.000
_cell.angle_alpha   90.00
_cell.angle_beta   90.00
_cell.angle_gamma   90.00
#
_symmetry.space_group_name_H-M   'P 1'
#
loop_
_entity.id
_entity.type
_entity.pdbx_description
1 polymer ?
#
loop_
_entity_poly.entity_id
_entity_poly.type
_entity_poly.pdbx_seq_one_letter_code
_entity_poly.pdbx_strand_id
1 'polypeptide(L)'
;MRSKIVLCAFLMLLVLTMAEAALADEQFGVAVYPNATADAGATKFLQESLGVEGFAFRTDDSVAAVVEFYKSQDGIRVLFANDDSAMFKKGDEVDITLQSPWRDMHSGTIMQDCLISIVKRK
;
A
#
# COMPACT_ATOMS: atom_id res chain seq x y z
N MET A 1 13.96 -63.63 8.66
CA MET A 1 12.74 -63.30 9.43
C MET A 1 13.22 -62.78 10.78
N ARG A 2 12.99 -61.56 11.28
CA ARG A 2 11.90 -60.56 11.19
C ARG A 2 12.56 -59.16 11.25
N SER A 3 12.33 -58.25 10.29
CA SER A 3 11.36 -57.12 10.38
C SER A 3 11.58 -56.23 11.62
N LYS A 4 11.68 -54.89 11.59
CA LYS A 4 11.40 -53.82 10.63
C LYS A 4 11.98 -52.52 11.24
N ILE A 5 12.57 -51.68 10.39
CA ILE A 5 12.34 -50.22 10.32
C ILE A 5 11.81 -49.55 11.60
N VAL A 6 12.65 -48.78 12.28
CA VAL A 6 12.24 -47.61 13.08
C VAL A 6 13.23 -46.49 12.71
N LEU A 7 12.89 -45.73 11.66
CA LEU A 7 12.49 -44.32 11.75
C LEU A 7 13.73 -43.42 11.99
N CYS A 8 14.48 -43.02 10.96
CA CYS A 8 14.19 -41.87 10.08
C CYS A 8 13.59 -40.65 10.80
N ALA A 9 14.18 -39.48 10.50
CA ALA A 9 13.69 -38.12 10.73
C ALA A 9 14.20 -37.39 12.00
N PHE A 10 15.47 -36.99 11.98
CA PHE A 10 15.92 -35.77 12.66
C PHE A 10 16.84 -34.93 11.75
N LEU A 11 16.57 -34.98 10.45
CA LEU A 11 17.16 -34.13 9.43
C LEU A 11 15.99 -33.52 8.63
N MET A 12 16.04 -32.21 8.41
CA MET A 12 15.05 -31.36 7.73
C MET A 12 13.87 -30.90 8.60
N LEU A 13 13.94 -29.66 9.09
CA LEU A 13 13.09 -28.59 8.57
C LEU A 13 13.56 -27.23 9.14
N LEU A 14 14.71 -26.74 8.65
CA LEU A 14 14.92 -25.29 8.65
C LEU A 14 14.08 -24.76 7.50
N VAL A 15 12.79 -24.52 7.75
CA VAL A 15 11.96 -23.73 6.84
C VAL A 15 12.55 -22.34 6.88
N LEU A 16 13.46 -22.04 5.94
CA LEU A 16 13.64 -20.69 5.48
C LEU A 16 12.24 -20.24 5.07
N THR A 17 11.63 -19.39 5.90
CA THR A 17 10.55 -18.52 5.45
C THR A 17 11.16 -17.68 4.35
N MET A 18 11.10 -18.17 3.12
CA MET A 18 11.16 -17.31 1.95
C MET A 18 9.94 -16.43 2.10
N ALA A 19 10.15 -15.25 2.71
CA ALA A 19 9.27 -14.14 2.49
C ALA A 19 9.24 -13.99 0.97
N GLU A 20 8.16 -14.44 0.36
CA GLU A 20 7.81 -14.06 -0.99
C GLU A 20 7.86 -12.53 -0.96
N ALA A 21 8.94 -11.96 -1.50
CA ALA A 21 8.92 -10.58 -1.90
C ALA A 21 7.91 -10.55 -3.06
N ALA A 22 6.62 -10.48 -2.71
CA ALA A 22 5.62 -9.97 -3.61
C ALA A 22 6.23 -8.68 -4.14
N LEU A 23 6.48 -8.65 -5.46
CA LEU A 23 6.91 -7.43 -6.11
C LEU A 23 5.87 -6.39 -5.72
N ALA A 24 6.25 -5.45 -4.87
CA ALA A 24 5.36 -4.39 -4.46
C ALA A 24 4.95 -3.68 -5.76
N ASP A 25 3.66 -3.70 -6.08
CA ASP A 25 3.14 -2.99 -7.23
C ASP A 25 3.65 -1.54 -7.16
N GLU A 26 4.16 -1.02 -8.26
CA GLU A 26 4.76 0.32 -8.31
C GLU A 26 3.87 1.24 -9.15
N GLN A 27 3.66 2.47 -8.68
CA GLN A 27 3.01 3.54 -9.43
C GLN A 27 3.93 4.75 -9.47
N PHE A 28 4.36 5.14 -10.68
CA PHE A 28 5.19 6.32 -10.91
C PHE A 28 6.49 6.35 -10.06
N GLY A 29 7.17 5.21 -9.87
CA GLY A 29 8.36 5.14 -9.03
C GLY A 29 8.10 5.05 -7.53
N VAL A 30 6.83 4.92 -7.11
CA VAL A 30 6.41 4.77 -5.71
C VAL A 30 5.86 3.37 -5.51
N ALA A 31 6.43 2.62 -4.56
CA ALA A 31 5.88 1.33 -4.18
C ALA A 31 4.52 1.52 -3.49
N VAL A 32 3.53 0.75 -3.89
CA VAL A 32 2.20 0.69 -3.29
C VAL A 32 2.30 0.02 -1.92
N TYR A 33 1.52 0.50 -0.95
CA TYR A 33 1.47 -0.09 0.38
C TYR A 33 1.03 -1.57 0.28
N PRO A 34 1.78 -2.53 0.85
CA PRO A 34 1.60 -3.96 0.54
C PRO A 34 0.25 -4.53 0.99
N ASN A 35 -0.37 -3.95 2.02
CA ASN A 35 -1.69 -4.35 2.49
C ASN A 35 -2.83 -3.49 1.90
N ALA A 36 -2.55 -2.74 0.82
CA ALA A 36 -3.57 -1.94 0.14
C ALA A 36 -4.15 -2.67 -1.06
N THR A 37 -5.46 -2.54 -1.26
CA THR A 37 -6.19 -3.05 -2.42
C THR A 37 -6.57 -1.88 -3.32
N ALA A 38 -6.49 -2.06 -4.64
CA ALA A 38 -6.89 -1.04 -5.61
C ALA A 38 -8.38 -0.65 -5.45
N ASP A 39 -8.67 0.65 -5.45
CA ASP A 39 -10.03 1.18 -5.47
C ASP A 39 -10.34 1.77 -6.85
N ALA A 40 -11.10 1.02 -7.65
CA ALA A 40 -11.44 1.41 -9.01
C ALA A 40 -12.35 2.65 -9.06
N GLY A 41 -13.20 2.87 -8.05
CA GLY A 41 -14.12 4.01 -7.99
C GLY A 41 -13.38 5.31 -7.76
N ALA A 42 -12.53 5.35 -6.74
CA ALA A 42 -11.66 6.48 -6.44
C ALA A 42 -10.63 6.71 -7.56
N THR A 43 -10.07 5.65 -8.15
CA THR A 43 -9.17 5.76 -9.31
C THR A 43 -9.87 6.43 -10.49
N LYS A 44 -11.07 5.97 -10.83
CA LYS A 44 -11.89 6.57 -11.90
C LYS A 44 -12.20 8.04 -11.61
N PHE A 45 -12.52 8.37 -10.36
CA PHE A 45 -12.76 9.76 -9.97
C PHE A 45 -11.51 10.65 -10.18
N LEU A 46 -10.32 10.20 -9.77
CA LEU A 46 -9.06 10.92 -10.03
C LEU A 46 -8.87 11.18 -11.53
N GLN A 47 -9.03 10.14 -12.35
CA GLN A 47 -8.73 10.20 -13.77
C GLN A 47 -9.77 10.97 -14.59
N GLU A 48 -11.05 10.69 -14.37
CA GLU A 48 -12.13 11.24 -15.19
C GLU A 48 -12.72 12.53 -14.63
N SER A 49 -12.82 12.66 -13.29
CA SER A 49 -13.45 13.82 -12.66
C SER A 49 -12.45 14.91 -12.33
N LEU A 50 -11.25 14.56 -11.83
CA LEU A 50 -10.19 15.53 -11.56
C LEU A 50 -9.23 15.72 -12.74
N GLY A 51 -9.24 14.82 -13.73
CA GLY A 51 -8.40 14.92 -14.91
C GLY A 51 -6.90 14.75 -14.63
N VAL A 52 -6.56 14.05 -13.55
CA VAL A 52 -5.16 13.77 -13.15
C VAL A 52 -4.80 12.32 -13.42
N GLU A 53 -3.54 12.07 -13.76
CA GLU A 53 -3.03 10.70 -13.89
C GLU A 53 -2.77 10.15 -12.48
N GLY A 54 -3.55 9.17 -12.03
CA GLY A 54 -3.41 8.67 -10.67
C GLY A 54 -4.16 7.38 -10.41
N PHE A 55 -3.78 6.73 -9.32
CA PHE A 55 -4.36 5.48 -8.83
C PHE A 55 -4.69 5.61 -7.35
N ALA A 56 -5.81 5.01 -6.95
CA ALA A 56 -6.26 4.98 -5.57
C ALA A 56 -6.25 3.55 -5.04
N PHE A 57 -5.88 3.42 -3.76
CA PHE A 57 -5.82 2.17 -3.02
C PHE A 57 -6.41 2.36 -1.63
N ARG A 58 -6.80 1.27 -1.00
CA ARG A 58 -7.41 1.26 0.34
C ARG A 58 -6.82 0.20 1.21
N THR A 59 -6.65 0.52 2.49
CA THR A 59 -6.20 -0.42 3.51
C THR A 59 -6.92 -0.15 4.82
N ASP A 60 -7.19 -1.21 5.59
CA ASP A 60 -7.73 -1.09 6.95
C ASP A 60 -6.65 -0.72 7.98
N ASP A 61 -5.37 -0.68 7.56
CA ASP A 61 -4.27 -0.25 8.41
C ASP A 61 -4.34 1.26 8.71
N SER A 62 -3.88 1.64 9.90
CA SER A 62 -3.87 3.05 10.34
C SER A 62 -3.02 3.94 9.44
N VAL A 63 -3.37 5.23 9.34
CA VAL A 63 -2.55 6.25 8.66
C VAL A 63 -1.12 6.23 9.16
N ALA A 64 -0.88 6.08 10.47
CA ALA A 64 0.46 6.01 11.05
C ALA A 64 1.32 4.88 10.44
N ALA A 65 0.76 3.68 10.25
CA ALA A 65 1.49 2.57 9.65
C ALA A 65 1.85 2.85 8.18
N VAL A 66 0.90 3.41 7.42
CA VAL A 66 1.11 3.76 6.01
C VAL A 66 2.11 4.92 5.86
N VAL A 67 2.10 5.88 6.79
CA VAL A 67 3.07 6.98 6.86
C VAL A 67 4.50 6.44 7.01
N GLU A 68 4.73 5.52 7.94
CA GLU A 68 6.07 4.96 8.17
C GLU A 68 6.56 4.17 6.95
N PHE A 69 5.66 3.45 6.26
CA PHE A 69 6.00 2.80 5.00
C PHE A 69 6.46 3.81 3.94
N TYR A 70 5.70 4.87 3.67
CA TYR A 70 6.09 5.84 2.63
C TYR A 70 7.34 6.63 3.01
N LYS A 71 7.53 6.98 4.28
CA LYS A 71 8.78 7.61 4.76
C LYS A 71 10.02 6.76 4.53
N SER A 72 9.87 5.43 4.55
CA SER A 72 10.98 4.50 4.37
C SER A 72 11.46 4.38 2.92
N GLN A 73 10.66 4.82 1.95
CA GLN A 73 11.01 4.75 0.54
C GLN A 73 11.98 5.86 0.13
N ASP A 74 12.91 5.52 -0.76
CA ASP A 74 13.89 6.49 -1.25
C ASP A 74 13.25 7.61 -2.11
N GLY A 75 13.76 8.83 -1.90
CA GLY A 75 13.28 10.03 -2.59
C GLY A 75 11.91 10.55 -2.15
N ILE A 76 11.33 10.03 -1.05
CA ILE A 76 10.08 10.53 -0.48
C ILE A 76 10.33 11.71 0.47
N ARG A 77 9.65 12.83 0.22
CA ARG A 77 9.61 14.01 1.08
C ARG A 77 8.23 14.15 1.72
N VAL A 78 8.19 14.18 3.05
CA VAL A 78 6.95 14.46 3.81
C VAL A 78 6.63 15.95 3.72
N LEU A 79 5.41 16.31 3.32
CA LEU A 79 4.91 17.69 3.38
C LEU A 79 4.15 17.95 4.68
N PHE A 80 3.28 17.01 5.07
CA PHE A 80 2.65 16.96 6.38
C PHE A 80 2.24 15.53 6.71
N ALA A 81 2.10 15.23 8.00
CA ALA A 81 1.51 13.99 8.51
C ALA A 81 0.88 14.27 9.88
N ASN A 82 -0.33 13.80 10.07
CA ASN A 82 -1.05 13.75 11.35
C ASN A 82 -1.82 12.42 11.44
N ASP A 83 -2.63 12.26 12.48
CA ASP A 83 -3.31 10.99 12.77
C ASP A 83 -4.33 10.57 11.69
N ASP A 84 -4.89 11.54 10.97
CA ASP A 84 -6.00 11.33 10.02
C ASP A 84 -5.57 11.49 8.56
N SER A 85 -4.40 12.08 8.31
CA SER A 85 -3.98 12.44 6.96
C SER A 85 -2.48 12.67 6.82
N ALA A 86 -1.98 12.45 5.62
CA ALA A 86 -0.61 12.81 5.27
C ALA A 86 -0.49 13.15 3.79
N MET A 87 0.55 13.90 3.45
CA MET A 87 0.93 14.16 2.08
C MET A 87 2.45 14.07 1.92
N PHE A 88 2.86 13.40 0.85
CA PHE A 88 4.24 13.21 0.48
C PHE A 88 4.46 13.60 -0.98
N LYS A 89 5.73 13.79 -1.34
CA LYS A 89 6.16 13.91 -2.73
C LYS A 89 7.29 12.95 -3.04
N LYS A 90 7.28 12.36 -4.24
CA LYS A 90 8.48 11.79 -4.87
C LYS A 90 8.93 12.73 -5.99
N GLY A 91 10.09 13.35 -5.81
CA GLY A 91 10.52 14.46 -6.67
C GLY A 91 9.51 15.60 -6.67
N ASP A 92 9.30 16.23 -7.83
CA ASP A 92 8.33 17.32 -8.00
C ASP A 92 7.05 16.88 -8.74
N GLU A 93 7.07 15.69 -9.35
CA GLU A 93 6.00 15.19 -10.23
C GLU A 93 4.97 14.32 -9.51
N VAL A 94 5.34 13.57 -8.47
CA VAL A 94 4.43 12.58 -7.87
C VAL A 94 4.01 13.01 -6.47
N ASP A 95 2.71 13.06 -6.23
CA ASP A 95 2.10 13.23 -4.92
C ASP A 95 1.56 11.91 -4.39
N ILE A 96 1.73 11.70 -3.09
CA ILE A 96 1.06 10.62 -2.35
C ILE A 96 0.22 11.27 -1.27
N THR A 97 -1.06 10.95 -1.19
CA THR A 97 -1.96 11.44 -0.13
C THR A 97 -2.60 10.28 0.62
N LEU A 98 -2.69 10.44 1.94
CA LEU A 98 -3.36 9.52 2.86
C LEU A 98 -4.51 10.26 3.52
N GLN A 99 -5.68 9.61 3.62
CA GLN A 99 -6.87 10.16 4.26
C GLN A 99 -7.63 9.06 5.00
N SER A 100 -7.92 9.29 6.28
CA SER A 100 -8.83 8.48 7.10
C SER A 100 -9.45 9.37 8.19
N PRO A 101 -10.78 9.42 8.34
CA PRO A 101 -11.77 8.88 7.41
C PRO A 101 -11.77 9.65 6.08
N TRP A 102 -12.36 9.06 5.04
CA TRP A 102 -12.51 9.71 3.73
C TRP A 102 -13.94 9.57 3.20
N ARG A 103 -14.35 10.47 2.31
CA ARG A 103 -15.66 10.40 1.66
C ARG A 103 -15.53 9.69 0.33
N ASP A 104 -16.23 8.59 0.15
CA ASP A 104 -16.41 8.00 -1.17
C ASP A 104 -17.25 8.96 -2.03
N MET A 105 -16.63 9.48 -3.09
CA MET A 105 -17.24 10.47 -3.96
C MET A 105 -18.37 9.90 -4.83
N HIS A 106 -18.44 8.58 -4.99
CA HIS A 106 -19.54 7.93 -5.71
C HIS A 106 -20.78 7.76 -4.83
N SER A 107 -20.62 7.18 -3.64
CA SER A 107 -21.75 6.89 -2.73
C SER A 107 -22.07 8.04 -1.77
N GLY A 108 -21.15 8.97 -1.56
CA GLY A 108 -21.23 10.01 -0.52
C GLY A 108 -20.97 9.49 0.90
N THR A 109 -20.70 8.20 1.08
CA THR A 109 -20.48 7.56 2.38
C THR A 109 -19.15 7.97 2.98
N ILE A 110 -19.10 8.12 4.32
CA ILE A 110 -17.84 8.28 5.04
C ILE A 110 -17.27 6.90 5.33
N MET A 111 -16.15 6.61 4.70
CA MET A 111 -15.37 5.38 4.85
C MET A 111 -14.38 5.56 6.00
N GLN A 112 -14.23 4.52 6.83
CA GLN A 112 -13.41 4.55 8.05
C GLN A 112 -12.00 3.99 7.84
N ASP A 113 -11.75 3.37 6.70
CA ASP A 113 -10.44 2.86 6.33
C ASP A 113 -9.54 3.98 5.79
N CYS A 114 -8.30 3.65 5.43
CA CYS A 114 -7.35 4.60 4.87
C CYS A 114 -7.38 4.57 3.35
N LEU A 115 -7.70 5.72 2.73
CA LEU A 115 -7.50 5.95 1.30
C LEU A 115 -6.08 6.41 1.04
N ILE A 116 -5.44 5.78 0.07
CA ILE A 116 -4.13 6.12 -0.47
C ILE A 116 -4.34 6.58 -1.91
N SER A 117 -3.88 7.77 -2.28
CA SER A 117 -3.83 8.20 -3.68
C SER A 117 -2.39 8.46 -4.10
N ILE A 118 -1.98 7.92 -5.24
CA ILE A 118 -0.68 8.20 -5.87
C ILE A 118 -0.97 8.86 -7.21
N VAL A 119 -0.57 10.11 -7.36
CA VAL A 119 -0.95 10.97 -8.49
C VAL A 119 0.30 11.58 -9.11
N LYS A 120 0.41 11.49 -10.43
CA LYS A 120 1.38 12.23 -11.23
C LYS A 120 0.80 13.58 -11.64
N ARG A 121 1.49 14.66 -11.29
CA ARG A 121 1.21 16.02 -11.75
C ARG A 121 1.55 16.14 -13.23
N LYS A 122 0.72 16.92 -13.94
CA LYS A 122 0.97 17.32 -15.34
C LYS A 122 2.10 18.32 -15.43
#